data_AF-A0A2B7ZVK4-F1
#
_entry.id   AF-A0A2B7ZVK4-F1
#
_cell.length_a   1.000
_cell.length_b   1.000
_cell.length_c   1.000
_cell.angle_alpha   90.00
_cell.angle_beta   90.00
_cell.angle_gamma   90.00
#
_symmetry.space_group_name_H-M   'P 1'
#
loop_
_entity.id
_entity.type
_entity.pdbx_description
1 polymer ?
#
loop_
_entity_poly.entity_id
_entity_poly.type
_entity_poly.pdbx_seq_one_letter_code
_entity_poly.pdbx_strand_id
1 'polypeptide(L)'
;MITNLMYNDEAGLYAGMYGQANPDMSNFSKWGHFTQIVWKDTNVVGCATVQCSNHLRWNTVCNYGPPGNYRGSYAKNVARPSGAEMAVA
;
A
#
# COMPACT_ATOMS: atom_id res chain seq x y z
N MET A 1 -5.20 10.04 -5.23
CA MET A 1 -5.73 8.95 -4.38
C MET A 1 -4.61 8.01 -3.94
N ILE A 2 -3.97 7.29 -4.86
CA ILE A 2 -2.91 6.32 -4.52
C ILE A 2 -1.74 6.94 -3.74
N THR A 3 -1.03 7.94 -4.30
CA THR A 3 0.18 8.50 -3.68
C THR A 3 -0.09 9.18 -2.32
N ASN A 4 -1.06 10.09 -2.26
CA ASN A 4 -1.29 10.85 -1.03
C ASN A 4 -2.07 10.04 0.01
N LEU A 5 -3.25 9.52 -0.34
CA LEU A 5 -4.15 8.91 0.64
C LEU A 5 -3.76 7.48 1.03
N MET A 6 -3.24 6.67 0.08
CA MET A 6 -2.96 5.26 0.32
C MET A 6 -1.48 4.98 0.63
N TYR A 7 -0.56 5.81 0.12
CA TYR A 7 0.87 5.66 0.39
C TYR A 7 1.35 6.61 1.50
N ASN A 8 1.31 7.93 1.27
CA ASN A 8 1.92 8.91 2.19
C ASN A 8 1.22 8.91 3.55
N ASP A 9 -0.11 8.97 3.56
CA ASP A 9 -0.90 9.02 4.81
C ASP A 9 -0.83 7.70 5.61
N GLU A 10 -0.65 6.56 4.94
CA GLU A 10 -0.65 5.23 5.56
C GLU A 10 0.75 4.75 5.98
N ALA A 11 1.82 5.19 5.30
CA ALA A 11 3.19 4.72 5.55
C ALA A 11 3.64 4.94 7.01
N GLY A 12 3.26 6.08 7.60
CA GLY A 12 3.56 6.40 9.00
C GLY A 12 2.89 5.44 9.99
N LEU A 13 1.71 4.91 9.64
CA LEU A 13 0.96 3.98 10.49
C LEU A 13 1.62 2.58 10.53
N TYR A 14 2.44 2.25 9.53
CA TYR A 14 3.20 0.99 9.49
C TYR A 14 4.59 1.08 10.12
N ALA A 15 5.08 2.29 10.47
CA ALA A 15 6.48 2.51 10.85
C ALA A 15 7.01 1.63 12.00
N GLY A 16 6.15 1.28 12.96
CA GLY A 16 6.49 0.40 14.09
C GLY A 16 6.51 -1.10 13.77
N MET A 17 6.07 -1.52 12.59
CA MET A 17 5.77 -2.92 12.26
C MET A 17 6.72 -3.57 11.25
N TYR A 18 7.67 -2.80 10.70
CA TYR A 18 8.69 -3.36 9.82
C TYR A 18 9.46 -4.53 10.44
N GLY A 19 9.68 -5.58 9.65
CA GLY A 19 10.38 -6.79 10.07
C GLY A 19 9.50 -7.83 10.77
N GLN A 20 8.23 -7.52 11.05
CA GLN A 20 7.29 -8.49 11.61
C GLN A 20 6.67 -9.35 10.51
N ALA A 21 6.67 -10.67 10.68
CA ALA A 21 6.01 -11.58 9.73
C ALA A 21 4.48 -11.47 9.79
N ASN A 22 3.96 -11.13 10.97
CA ASN A 22 2.54 -10.95 11.28
C ASN A 22 2.36 -9.64 12.06
N PRO A 23 2.22 -8.49 11.38
CA PRO A 23 1.99 -7.20 12.04
C PRO A 23 0.64 -7.15 12.76
N ASP A 24 0.43 -6.14 13.60
CA ASP A 24 -0.86 -5.93 14.28
C ASP A 24 -1.96 -5.63 13.26
N MET A 25 -2.90 -6.56 13.12
CA MET A 25 -4.01 -6.50 12.19
C MET A 25 -5.20 -5.67 12.71
N SER A 26 -5.16 -5.16 13.95
CA SER A 26 -6.27 -4.41 14.57
C SER A 26 -6.73 -3.22 13.73
N ASN A 27 -5.79 -2.55 13.06
CA ASN A 27 -6.02 -1.36 12.24
C ASN A 27 -5.70 -1.57 10.77
N PHE A 28 -5.81 -2.80 10.25
CA PHE A 28 -5.45 -3.13 8.86
C PHE A 28 -6.09 -2.20 7.82
N SER A 29 -7.35 -1.78 8.03
CA SER A 29 -8.06 -0.85 7.15
C SER A 29 -7.42 0.54 7.01
N LYS A 30 -6.44 0.87 7.85
CA LYS A 30 -5.72 2.15 7.85
C LYS A 30 -4.34 2.08 7.19
N TRP A 31 -3.78 0.90 6.94
CA TRP A 31 -2.43 0.76 6.39
C TRP A 31 -2.28 -0.32 5.30
N GLY A 32 -3.36 -1.07 5.06
CA GLY A 32 -3.36 -2.21 4.13
C GLY A 32 -3.07 -1.80 2.68
N HIS A 33 -3.41 -0.57 2.28
CA HIS A 33 -3.11 -0.11 0.93
C HIS A 33 -1.60 0.15 0.78
N PHE A 34 -0.98 0.83 1.74
CA PHE A 34 0.47 1.08 1.73
C PHE A 34 1.25 -0.23 1.55
N THR A 35 0.94 -1.23 2.37
CA THR A 35 1.64 -2.53 2.34
C THR A 35 1.47 -3.28 1.02
N GLN A 36 0.32 -3.15 0.33
CA GLN A 36 0.16 -3.68 -1.03
C GLN A 36 0.98 -2.88 -2.06
N ILE A 37 1.04 -1.56 -1.95
CA ILE A 37 1.77 -0.70 -2.89
C ILE A 37 3.28 -1.01 -2.87
N VAL A 38 3.85 -1.28 -1.69
CA VAL A 38 5.28 -1.58 -1.52
C VAL A 38 5.61 -3.07 -1.48
N TRP A 39 4.64 -3.94 -1.79
CA TRP A 39 4.82 -5.38 -1.67
C TRP A 39 5.86 -5.89 -2.67
N LYS A 40 7.03 -6.31 -2.17
CA LYS A 40 8.19 -6.71 -2.99
C LYS A 40 7.88 -7.75 -4.08
N ASP A 41 7.08 -8.76 -3.76
CA ASP A 41 6.77 -9.86 -4.67
C ASP A 41 5.71 -9.48 -5.73
N THR A 42 4.99 -8.36 -5.55
CA THR A 42 4.06 -7.82 -6.54
C THR A 42 4.86 -7.12 -7.64
N ASN A 43 4.71 -7.57 -8.88
CA ASN A 43 5.54 -7.09 -10.00
C ASN A 43 4.73 -6.51 -11.17
N VAL A 44 3.41 -6.65 -11.16
CA VAL A 44 2.51 -6.03 -12.12
C VAL A 44 1.36 -5.32 -11.42
N VAL A 45 0.97 -4.17 -11.95
CA VAL A 45 -0.17 -3.40 -11.49
C VAL A 45 -0.97 -2.90 -12.68
N GLY A 46 -2.30 -2.99 -12.58
CA GLY A 46 -3.23 -2.40 -13.54
C GLY A 46 -4.24 -1.54 -12.81
N CYS A 47 -4.37 -0.27 -13.20
CA CYS A 47 -5.27 0.68 -12.56
C CYS A 47 -6.28 1.26 -13.55
N ALA A 48 -7.48 1.55 -13.07
CA ALA A 48 -8.51 2.27 -13.80
C ALA A 48 -9.05 3.40 -12.93
N THR A 49 -9.27 4.57 -13.53
CA THR A 49 -9.90 5.72 -12.88
C THR A 49 -11.18 6.07 -13.61
N VAL A 50 -12.30 6.10 -12.88
CA VAL A 50 -13.63 6.38 -13.42
C VAL A 50 -14.25 7.54 -12.66
N GLN A 51 -14.90 8.45 -13.38
CA GLN A 51 -15.72 9.50 -12.78
C GLN A 51 -17.13 8.94 -12.52
N CYS A 52 -17.55 8.88 -11.25
CA CYS A 52 -18.86 8.36 -10.90
C CYS A 52 -19.94 9.45 -11.01
N SER A 53 -21.06 9.13 -11.68
CA SER A 53 -22.17 10.05 -11.97
C SER A 53 -22.78 10.73 -10.74
N ASN A 54 -22.75 10.07 -9.58
CA ASN A 54 -23.51 10.51 -8.41
C ASN A 54 -22.68 11.32 -7.39
N HIS A 55 -21.36 11.50 -7.60
CA HIS A 55 -20.51 12.02 -6.52
C HIS A 55 -19.43 13.06 -6.90
N LEU A 56 -19.33 13.52 -8.16
CA LEU A 56 -18.22 14.42 -8.61
C LEU A 56 -16.81 13.89 -8.24
N ARG A 57 -16.69 12.61 -7.88
CA ARG A 57 -15.47 12.00 -7.36
C ARG A 57 -14.92 11.01 -8.38
N TRP A 58 -13.64 11.19 -8.68
CA TRP A 58 -12.83 10.22 -9.39
C TRP A 58 -12.55 9.04 -8.45
N ASN A 59 -12.89 7.84 -8.89
CA ASN A 59 -12.56 6.60 -8.18
C ASN A 59 -11.48 5.86 -8.95
N THR A 60 -10.38 5.57 -8.27
CA THR A 60 -9.27 4.79 -8.81
C THR A 60 -9.27 3.42 -8.15
N VAL A 61 -9.21 2.37 -8.95
CA VAL A 61 -9.05 0.98 -8.51
C VAL A 61 -7.79 0.42 -9.15
N CYS A 62 -6.98 -0.30 -8.38
CA CYS A 62 -5.78 -0.98 -8.87
C CYS A 62 -5.82 -2.46 -8.50
N ASN A 63 -5.50 -3.32 -9.46
CA ASN A 63 -5.26 -4.74 -9.25
C ASN A 63 -3.74 -4.99 -9.27
N TYR A 64 -3.29 -5.85 -8.37
CA TYR A 64 -1.87 -6.14 -8.13
C TYR A 64 -1.61 -7.64 -8.36
N GLY A 65 -0.56 -7.95 -9.11
CA GLY A 65 -0.17 -9.31 -9.46
C GLY A 65 1.32 -9.56 -9.23
N PRO A 66 1.71 -10.69 -8.61
CA PRO A 66 0.93 -11.45 -7.62
C PRO A 66 0.36 -10.54 -6.51
N PRO A 67 -0.76 -10.91 -5.85
CA PRO A 67 -1.32 -10.11 -4.78
C PRO A 67 -0.41 -10.10 -3.55
N GLY A 68 -0.49 -9.03 -2.76
CA GLY A 68 0.26 -8.86 -1.52
C GLY A 68 -0.56 -9.19 -0.28
N ASN A 69 -0.12 -8.67 0.87
CA ASN A 69 -0.82 -8.75 2.15
C ASN A 69 -1.10 -10.18 2.65
N TYR A 70 -0.24 -11.13 2.29
CA TYR A 70 -0.29 -12.49 2.83
C TYR A 70 0.24 -12.53 4.26
N ARG A 71 -0.58 -13.07 5.17
CA ARG A 71 -0.19 -13.37 6.55
C ARG A 71 1.09 -14.21 6.57
N GLY A 72 2.05 -13.82 7.41
CA GLY A 72 3.36 -14.48 7.54
C GLY A 72 4.43 -13.97 6.57
N SER A 73 4.07 -13.15 5.59
CA SER A 73 4.99 -12.74 4.51
C SER A 73 5.41 -11.27 4.57
N TYR A 74 4.89 -10.49 5.53
CA TYR A 74 5.12 -9.04 5.63
C TYR A 74 6.61 -8.67 5.80
N ALA A 75 7.33 -9.35 6.70
CA ALA A 75 8.76 -9.08 6.93
C ALA A 75 9.63 -9.20 5.66
N LYS A 76 9.24 -10.09 4.73
CA LYS A 76 9.97 -10.33 3.49
C LYS A 76 9.61 -9.34 2.39
N ASN A 77 8.40 -8.78 2.47
CA ASN A 77 7.77 -8.03 1.38
C ASN A 77 7.66 -6.54 1.63
N VAL A 78 7.70 -6.09 2.89
CA VAL A 78 7.58 -4.67 3.26
C VAL A 78 8.87 -4.24 3.93
N ALA A 79 9.79 -3.71 3.14
CA ALA A 79 11.12 -3.29 3.59
C ALA A 79 11.10 -1.87 4.18
N ARG A 80 11.99 -1.62 5.16
CA ARG A 80 12.23 -0.25 5.64
C ARG A 80 12.82 0.60 4.50
N PRO A 81 12.40 1.86 4.35
CA PRO A 81 13.06 2.79 3.44
C PRO A 81 14.54 2.93 3.81
N SER A 82 15.43 2.86 2.82
CA SER A 82 16.89 2.92 3.02
C SER A 82 17.43 4.33 3.25
N GLY A 83 16.58 5.31 3.59
CA GLY A 83 16.98 6.69 3.82
C GLY A 83 17.22 7.53 2.55
N ALA A 84 16.99 6.97 1.37
CA ALA A 84 16.83 7.79 0.15
C ALA A 84 15.49 8.52 0.25
N GLU A 85 15.51 9.83 0.07
CA GLU A 85 14.30 10.64 0.01
C GLU A 85 13.35 10.04 -1.03
N MET A 86 12.10 9.83 -0.62
CA MET A 86 11.01 9.42 -1.50
C MET A 86 10.88 10.46 -2.61
N ALA A 87 11.49 10.21 -3.77
CA ALA A 87 11.31 11.05 -4.94
C ALA A 87 9.87 10.84 -5.45
N VAL A 88 8.95 11.62 -4.90
CA VAL A 88 7.61 11.79 -5.44
C VAL A 88 7.77 12.74 -6.63
N ALA A 89 7.87 12.16 -7.84
CA ALA A 89 7.66 12.90 -9.08
C ALA A 89 6.17 13.18 -9.29
#